data_AF-T0ZLT9-F1
#
_entry.id   AF-T0ZLT9-F1
#
_cell.length_a   1.000
_cell.length_b   1.000
_cell.length_c   1.000
_cell.angle_alpha   90.00
_cell.angle_beta   90.00
_cell.angle_gamma   90.00
#
_symmetry.space_group_name_H-M   'P 1'
#
loop_
_entity.id
_entity.type
_entity.pdbx_description
1 polymer ?
#
loop_
_entity_poly.entity_id
_entity_poly.type
_entity_poly.pdbx_seq_one_letter_code
_entity_poly.pdbx_strand_id
1 'polypeptide(L)'
;MRARADEGTRSRPLYGPGATTETILDKIVGRIYGGKGAVWSERALAQLDRLRQDGEPDGPVCVAKTALSLSADARLRGRPSGFEVPVRDVTRSAGAGFTVVHIGTIETMPGLPRHPAARRIDLADDGVVRNLT
;
A
#
# COMPACT_ATOMS: atom_id res chain seq x y z
N MET A 1 0.44 -14.18 -30.77
CA MET A 1 -0.49 -13.05 -30.57
C MET A 1 0.32 -11.85 -30.09
N ARG A 2 0.74 -10.98 -31.01
CA ARG A 2 1.68 -9.87 -30.75
C ARG A 2 0.93 -8.71 -30.08
N ALA A 3 1.37 -8.28 -28.90
CA ALA A 3 0.88 -7.07 -28.26
C ALA A 3 1.40 -5.85 -29.05
N ARG A 4 0.48 -5.04 -29.56
CA ARG A 4 0.79 -3.74 -30.16
C ARG A 4 1.24 -2.81 -29.03
N ALA A 5 2.50 -2.38 -29.06
CA ALA A 5 2.94 -1.21 -28.32
C ALA A 5 2.36 0.02 -29.02
N ASP A 6 1.58 0.80 -28.28
CA ASP A 6 0.99 2.05 -28.77
C ASP A 6 2.09 3.13 -28.82
N GLU A 7 2.41 3.60 -30.03
CA GLU A 7 3.38 4.66 -30.28
C GLU A 7 2.81 6.02 -29.83
N GLY A 8 3.11 6.44 -28.59
CA GLY A 8 2.80 7.82 -28.17
C GLY A 8 3.04 8.18 -26.71
N THR A 9 2.96 7.24 -25.76
CA THR A 9 3.07 7.57 -24.32
C THR A 9 4.43 7.15 -23.75
N ARG A 10 5.32 8.12 -23.50
CA ARG A 10 6.57 7.88 -22.75
C ARG A 10 6.26 7.78 -21.25
N SER A 11 6.13 6.56 -20.73
CA SER A 11 6.05 6.33 -19.28
C SER A 11 7.45 6.40 -18.65
N ARG A 12 7.56 7.02 -17.47
CA ARG A 12 8.78 7.10 -16.67
C ARG A 12 8.46 6.84 -15.20
N PRO A 13 9.24 6.02 -14.49
CA PRO A 13 9.09 5.85 -13.05
C PRO A 13 9.23 7.16 -12.28
N LEU A 14 8.57 7.26 -11.13
CA LEU A 14 8.61 8.45 -10.27
C LEU A 14 10.01 8.70 -9.66
N TYR A 15 10.82 7.66 -9.53
CA TYR A 15 12.13 7.66 -8.92
C TYR A 15 13.11 6.87 -9.78
N GLY A 16 14.40 7.20 -9.65
CA GLY A 16 15.47 6.48 -10.34
C GLY A 16 15.87 5.19 -9.60
N PRO A 17 16.64 4.32 -10.28
CA PRO A 17 17.24 3.15 -9.63
C PRO A 17 18.14 3.58 -8.46
N GLY A 18 18.17 2.77 -7.39
CA GLY A 18 19.01 3.02 -6.21
C GLY A 18 18.54 4.13 -5.27
N ALA A 19 17.34 4.69 -5.46
CA ALA A 19 16.76 5.62 -4.49
C ALA A 19 16.45 4.89 -3.18
N THR A 20 16.72 5.52 -2.04
CA THR A 20 16.43 4.95 -0.73
C THR A 20 14.92 4.84 -0.49
N THR A 21 14.50 3.93 0.39
CA THR A 21 13.10 3.75 0.78
C THR A 21 12.46 5.08 1.23
N GLU A 22 13.18 5.89 2.01
CA GLU A 22 12.72 7.21 2.48
C GLU A 22 12.53 8.18 1.32
N THR A 23 13.52 8.26 0.41
CA THR A 23 13.47 9.14 -0.77
C THR A 23 12.30 8.77 -1.69
N ILE A 24 12.07 7.46 -1.88
CA ILE A 24 10.97 6.96 -2.69
C ILE A 24 9.64 7.36 -2.05
N LEU A 25 9.49 7.16 -0.74
CA LEU A 25 8.27 7.51 -0.03
C LEU A 25 7.99 9.02 -0.07
N ASP A 26 8.98 9.87 0.16
CA ASP A 26 8.81 11.33 0.08
C ASP A 26 8.41 11.79 -1.31
N LYS A 27 8.96 11.17 -2.37
CA LYS A 27 8.52 11.43 -3.74
C LYS A 27 7.06 11.03 -3.96
N ILE A 28 6.63 9.89 -3.44
CA ILE A 28 5.24 9.44 -3.51
C ILE A 28 4.33 10.42 -2.76
N VAL A 29 4.67 10.78 -1.53
CA VAL A 29 3.87 11.70 -0.70
C VAL A 29 3.78 13.08 -1.37
N GLY A 30 4.88 13.64 -1.83
CA GLY A 30 4.90 14.98 -2.42
C GLY A 30 4.25 15.04 -3.81
N ARG A 31 4.57 14.10 -4.70
CA ARG A 31 4.16 14.17 -6.12
C ARG A 31 2.83 13.49 -6.42
N ILE A 32 2.50 12.42 -5.69
CA ILE A 32 1.28 11.64 -5.93
C ILE A 32 0.19 12.04 -4.92
N TYR A 33 0.53 12.12 -3.63
CA TYR A 33 -0.47 12.40 -2.60
C TYR A 33 -0.69 13.90 -2.36
N GLY A 34 0.29 14.75 -2.65
CA GLY A 34 0.23 16.19 -2.39
C GLY A 34 0.45 16.58 -0.92
N GLY A 35 1.10 15.69 -0.15
CA GLY A 35 1.53 15.95 1.22
C GLY A 35 2.90 16.63 1.31
N LYS A 36 3.34 16.92 2.53
CA LYS A 36 4.65 17.55 2.80
C LYS A 36 5.80 16.54 2.82
N GLY A 37 5.54 15.33 3.32
CA GLY A 37 6.55 14.28 3.48
C GLY A 37 6.08 13.17 4.43
N ALA A 38 6.94 12.18 4.62
CA ALA A 38 6.73 11.10 5.57
C ALA A 38 7.34 11.42 6.95
N VAL A 39 6.65 11.03 8.01
CA VAL A 39 7.14 11.11 9.40
C VAL A 39 7.32 9.71 9.92
N TRP A 40 8.56 9.34 10.23
CA TRP A 40 8.93 7.97 10.57
C TRP A 40 8.90 7.73 12.07
N SER A 41 8.26 6.63 12.49
CA SER A 41 8.39 6.14 13.86
C SER A 41 9.80 5.58 14.11
N GLU A 42 10.24 5.60 15.37
CA GLU A 42 11.50 4.97 15.78
C GLU A 42 11.55 3.48 15.40
N ARG A 43 10.41 2.79 15.54
CA ARG A 43 10.27 1.39 15.15
C ARG A 43 10.50 1.19 13.64
N ALA A 44 9.92 2.05 12.81
CA ALA A 44 10.04 1.96 11.36
C ALA A 44 11.50 2.19 10.92
N LEU A 45 12.18 3.17 11.51
CA LEU A 45 13.61 3.43 11.26
C LEU A 45 14.46 2.24 11.68
N ALA A 46 14.26 1.70 12.88
CA ALA A 46 14.99 0.54 13.36
C ALA A 46 14.77 -0.72 12.48
N GLN A 47 13.56 -0.90 11.93
CA GLN A 47 13.30 -1.98 10.98
C GLN A 47 14.00 -1.77 9.65
N LEU A 48 14.01 -0.54 9.13
CA LEU A 48 14.69 -0.22 7.89
C LEU A 48 16.21 -0.41 8.01
N ASP A 49 16.78 -0.01 9.14
CA ASP A 49 18.21 -0.23 9.43
C ASP A 49 18.56 -1.71 9.52
N ARG A 50 17.69 -2.54 10.14
CA ARG A 50 17.87 -4.00 10.15
C ARG A 50 17.84 -4.58 8.75
N LEU A 51 16.88 -4.18 7.91
CA LEU A 51 16.84 -4.64 6.52
C LEU A 51 18.13 -4.31 5.77
N ARG A 52 18.68 -3.11 5.97
CA ARG A 52 19.97 -2.71 5.39
C ARG A 52 21.14 -3.55 5.91
N GLN A 53 21.16 -3.86 7.20
CA GLN A 53 22.18 -4.73 7.82
C GLN A 53 22.11 -6.16 7.29
N ASP A 54 20.91 -6.65 7.00
CA ASP A 54 20.66 -7.97 6.42
C ASP A 54 21.03 -8.03 4.92
N GLY A 55 21.51 -6.93 4.35
CA GLY A 55 21.91 -6.84 2.94
C GLY A 55 20.73 -6.72 1.98
N GLU A 56 19.52 -6.43 2.48
CA GLU A 56 18.36 -6.21 1.62
C GLU A 56 18.52 -4.87 0.88
N PRO A 57 18.54 -4.87 -0.46
CA PRO A 57 18.70 -3.63 -1.20
C PRO A 57 17.46 -2.74 -1.05
N ASP A 58 17.71 -1.43 -0.96
CA ASP A 58 16.69 -0.41 -1.21
C ASP A 58 16.13 -0.62 -2.64
N GLY A 59 14.82 -0.42 -2.77
CA GLY A 59 14.11 -0.82 -3.98
C GLY A 59 12.68 -0.27 -4.00
N PRO A 60 11.82 -0.82 -4.87
CA PRO A 60 10.43 -0.39 -4.96
C PRO A 60 9.72 -0.42 -3.61
N VAL A 61 8.85 0.56 -3.38
CA VAL A 61 8.07 0.70 -2.14
C VAL A 61 6.60 0.48 -2.44
N CYS A 62 5.97 -0.43 -1.67
CA CYS A 62 4.53 -0.58 -1.61
C CYS A 62 4.00 0.17 -0.40
N VAL A 63 3.10 1.12 -0.62
CA VAL A 63 2.56 1.97 0.44
C VAL A 63 1.21 1.44 0.89
N ALA A 64 1.15 0.87 2.10
CA ALA A 64 -0.06 0.37 2.70
C ALA A 64 -0.72 1.49 3.53
N LYS A 65 -1.76 2.12 2.98
CA LYS A 65 -2.56 3.18 3.62
C LYS A 65 -4.04 2.99 3.34
N THR A 66 -4.88 3.81 3.98
CA THR A 66 -6.30 3.90 3.62
C THR A 66 -6.49 4.25 2.13
N ALA A 67 -7.39 3.52 1.46
CA ALA A 67 -7.78 3.80 0.08
C ALA A 67 -8.77 4.97 -0.05
N LEU A 68 -9.32 5.45 1.08
CA LEU A 68 -10.40 6.43 1.11
C LEU A 68 -9.92 7.89 1.04
N SER A 69 -8.62 8.13 1.23
CA SER A 69 -8.00 9.47 1.18
C SER A 69 -6.62 9.40 0.53
N LEU A 70 -6.16 10.52 -0.05
CA LEU A 70 -4.75 10.72 -0.40
C LEU A 70 -3.87 10.84 0.84
N SER A 71 -4.43 11.32 1.95
CA SER A 71 -3.76 11.39 3.25
C SER A 71 -3.83 10.06 4.01
N ALA A 72 -3.34 10.07 5.25
CA ALA A 72 -3.51 8.95 6.18
C ALA A 72 -4.89 8.94 6.88
N ASP A 73 -5.69 10.01 6.80
CA ASP A 73 -7.00 10.11 7.43
C ASP A 73 -8.12 9.85 6.40
N ALA A 74 -8.87 8.76 6.59
CA ALA A 74 -9.98 8.35 5.73
C ALA A 74 -11.11 9.38 5.63
N ARG A 75 -11.20 10.33 6.57
CA ARG A 75 -12.23 11.38 6.60
C ARG A 75 -11.90 12.55 5.68
N LEU A 76 -10.62 12.75 5.35
CA LEU A 76 -10.17 13.84 4.49
C LEU A 76 -10.37 13.47 3.01
N ARG A 77 -11.46 13.97 2.40
CA ARG A 77 -11.85 13.65 1.02
C ARG A 77 -11.41 14.71 0.02
N GLY A 78 -11.45 14.36 -1.27
CA GLY A 78 -11.07 15.25 -2.36
C GLY A 78 -9.55 15.38 -2.48
N ARG A 79 -9.05 16.62 -2.52
CA ARG A 79 -7.62 16.93 -2.64
C ARG A 79 -7.11 17.60 -1.35
N PRO A 80 -6.86 16.83 -0.27
CA PRO A 80 -6.22 17.37 0.93
C PRO A 80 -4.82 17.89 0.59
N SER A 81 -4.35 18.88 1.34
CA SER A 81 -3.01 19.45 1.18
C SER A 81 -2.38 19.74 2.55
N GLY A 82 -1.06 19.91 2.57
CA GLY A 82 -0.33 20.30 3.78
C GLY A 82 -0.26 19.23 4.88
N PHE A 83 -0.69 18.00 4.60
CA PHE A 83 -0.62 16.88 5.53
C PHE A 83 0.73 16.16 5.47
N GLU A 84 1.08 15.50 6.57
CA GLU A 84 2.19 14.57 6.67
C GLU A 84 1.67 13.15 6.79
N VAL A 85 2.51 12.19 6.42
CA VAL A 85 2.14 10.78 6.40
C VAL A 85 2.91 10.03 7.49
N PRO A 86 2.26 9.58 8.58
CA PRO A 86 2.92 8.88 9.66
C PRO A 86 3.20 7.42 9.25
N VAL A 87 4.49 7.06 9.20
CA VAL A 87 4.95 5.69 8.96
C VAL A 87 5.07 4.98 10.29
N ARG A 88 4.30 3.90 10.45
CA ARG A 88 4.25 3.13 11.70
C ARG A 88 5.33 2.06 11.73
N ASP A 89 5.40 1.23 10.70
CA ASP A 89 6.35 0.13 10.58
C ASP A 89 6.62 -0.23 9.12
N VAL A 90 7.65 -1.05 8.92
CA VAL A 90 8.14 -1.49 7.62
C VAL A 90 8.27 -3.01 7.63
N THR A 91 7.88 -3.65 6.52
CA THR A 91 8.08 -5.08 6.30
C THR A 91 8.66 -5.34 4.92
N ARG A 92 9.46 -6.40 4.77
CA ARG A 92 10.07 -6.78 3.48
C ARG A 92 9.31 -7.93 2.82
N SER A 93 8.97 -7.75 1.55
CA SER A 93 8.45 -8.83 0.70
C SER A 93 9.56 -9.30 -0.24
N ALA A 94 10.55 -10.02 0.31
CA ALA A 94 11.79 -10.37 -0.39
C ALA A 94 11.54 -11.12 -1.71
N GLY A 95 10.65 -12.13 -1.71
CA GLY A 95 10.31 -12.87 -2.94
C GLY A 95 9.64 -12.02 -4.03
N ALA A 96 8.96 -10.93 -3.65
CA ALA A 96 8.32 -10.01 -4.58
C ALA A 96 9.22 -8.79 -4.94
N GLY A 97 10.33 -8.61 -4.22
CA GLY A 97 11.33 -7.56 -4.50
C GLY A 97 10.92 -6.14 -4.09
N PHE A 98 10.05 -5.97 -3.09
CA PHE A 98 9.67 -4.63 -2.59
C PHE A 98 9.56 -4.55 -1.07
N THR A 99 9.70 -3.33 -0.57
CA THR A 99 9.49 -2.97 0.83
C THR A 99 8.08 -2.43 1.02
N VAL A 100 7.35 -2.94 2.01
CA VAL A 100 6.01 -2.45 2.37
C VAL A 100 6.13 -1.47 3.52
N VAL A 101 5.64 -0.25 3.30
CA VAL A 101 5.56 0.82 4.30
C VAL A 101 4.13 0.90 4.81
N HIS A 102 3.92 0.69 6.10
CA HIS A 102 2.60 0.73 6.72
C HIS A 102 2.32 2.11 7.31
N ILE A 103 1.25 2.74 6.82
CA ILE A 103 0.75 4.04 7.28
C ILE A 103 -0.50 3.80 8.09
N GLY A 104 -0.43 4.14 9.38
CA GLY A 104 -1.51 3.87 10.32
C GLY A 104 -1.70 2.37 10.58
N THR A 105 -2.95 1.95 10.74
CA THR A 105 -3.32 0.56 11.02
C THR A 105 -3.96 -0.04 9.76
N ILE A 106 -3.40 -1.16 9.30
CA ILE A 106 -3.89 -1.90 8.15
C ILE A 106 -4.43 -3.24 8.63
N GLU A 107 -5.68 -3.52 8.29
CA GLU A 107 -6.33 -4.80 8.58
C GLU A 107 -5.85 -5.85 7.58
N THR A 108 -5.04 -6.80 8.04
CA THR A 108 -4.56 -7.92 7.21
C THR A 108 -5.47 -9.14 7.29
N MET A 109 -6.32 -9.21 8.31
CA MET A 109 -7.27 -10.30 8.53
C MET A 109 -8.63 -9.73 8.94
N PRO A 110 -9.54 -9.48 7.97
CA PRO A 110 -10.85 -8.93 8.28
C PRO A 110 -11.67 -9.92 9.10
N GLY A 111 -12.36 -9.42 10.13
CA GLY A 111 -13.30 -10.20 10.91
C GLY A 111 -14.66 -10.40 10.22
N LEU A 112 -15.47 -11.31 10.74
CA LEU A 112 -16.85 -11.49 10.32
C LEU A 112 -17.76 -10.38 10.91
N PRO A 113 -18.78 -9.91 10.18
CA PRO A 113 -19.75 -8.97 10.72
C PRO A 113 -20.67 -9.66 11.74
N ARG A 114 -21.38 -8.86 12.56
CA ARG A 114 -22.33 -9.36 13.59
C ARG A 114 -23.33 -10.40 13.05
N HIS A 115 -23.76 -10.23 11.80
CA HIS A 115 -24.62 -11.17 11.08
C HIS A 115 -23.89 -11.68 9.83
N PRO A 116 -23.11 -12.77 9.94
CA PRO A 116 -22.34 -13.30 8.82
C PRO A 116 -23.23 -13.78 7.67
N ALA A 117 -22.82 -13.51 6.42
CA ALA A 117 -23.52 -14.00 5.23
C ALA A 117 -23.64 -15.54 5.22
N ALA A 118 -22.66 -16.24 5.81
CA ALA A 118 -22.64 -17.69 5.96
C ALA A 118 -23.92 -18.28 6.60
N ARG A 119 -24.66 -17.53 7.42
CA ARG A 119 -25.92 -17.99 8.02
C ARG A 119 -27.09 -18.09 7.01
N ARG A 120 -26.94 -17.50 5.82
CA ARG A 120 -27.96 -17.45 4.77
C ARG A 120 -27.54 -18.20 3.51
N ILE A 121 -26.27 -18.59 3.39
CA ILE A 121 -25.78 -19.38 2.26
C ILE A 121 -26.35 -20.79 2.38
N ASP A 122 -26.90 -21.31 1.29
CA ASP A 122 -27.56 -22.62 1.26
C ASP A 122 -27.42 -23.28 -0.12
N LEU A 123 -27.67 -24.59 -0.18
CA LEU A 123 -27.65 -25.40 -1.40
C LEU A 123 -29.06 -25.97 -1.65
N ALA A 124 -29.68 -25.59 -2.76
CA ALA A 124 -30.98 -26.14 -3.14
C ALA A 124 -30.85 -27.56 -3.73
N ASP A 125 -31.98 -28.29 -3.78
CA ASP A 125 -32.04 -29.68 -4.27
C ASP A 125 -31.62 -29.84 -5.74
N ASP A 126 -31.72 -28.77 -6.53
CA ASP A 126 -31.25 -28.70 -7.92
C ASP A 126 -29.73 -28.44 -8.03
N GLY A 127 -29.02 -28.38 -6.90
CA GLY A 127 -27.59 -28.10 -6.82
C GLY A 127 -27.23 -26.62 -6.93
N VAL A 128 -28.21 -25.70 -6.95
CA VAL A 128 -27.96 -24.26 -7.04
C VAL A 128 -27.66 -23.68 -5.66
N VAL A 129 -26.53 -22.96 -5.55
CA VAL A 129 -26.17 -22.23 -4.34
C VAL A 129 -26.96 -20.92 -4.25
N ARG A 130 -27.62 -20.69 -3.12
CA ARG A 130 -28.39 -19.47 -2.83
C ARG A 130 -27.61 -18.52 -1.92
N ASN A 131 -27.81 -17.22 -2.11
CA ASN A 131 -27.30 -16.13 -1.26
C ASN A 131 -25.76 -16.01 -1.14
N LEU A 132 -25.01 -16.51 -2.13
CA LEU A 132 -23.55 -16.36 -2.19
C LEU A 132 -23.09 -14.99 -2.69
N THR A 133 -23.90 -14.35 -3.56
CA THR A 133 -23.63 -13.07 -4.20
C THR A 133 -24.76 -12.08 -3.96
#